data_AF-A0A0A1DK53-F1
#
_entry.id   AF-A0A0A1DK53-F1
#
_cell.length_a   1.000
_cell.length_b   1.000
_cell.length_c   1.000
_cell.angle_alpha   90.00
_cell.angle_beta   90.00
_cell.angle_gamma   90.00
#
_symmetry.space_group_name_H-M   'P 1'
#
loop_
_entity.id
_entity.type
_entity.pdbx_description
1 polymer ?
#
loop_
_entity_poly.entity_id
_entity_poly.type
_entity_poly.pdbx_seq_one_letter_code
_entity_poly.pdbx_strand_id
1 'polypeptide(L)' 'MWVREKFGPRHLPGLILAWRQNQHGEWEAFVTWDNQSTADGQLETDWVPAERLKPVGDRAPSQGTAYG' A
#
# COMPACT_ATOMS: atom_id res chain seq x y z
N MET A 1 -3.60 4.28 4.26
CA MET A 1 -4.56 3.24 3.77
C MET A 1 -3.81 1.93 3.64
N TRP A 2 -4.39 0.81 4.09
CA TRP A 2 -3.74 -0.51 4.01
C TRP A 2 -3.99 -1.16 2.65
N VAL A 3 -2.92 -1.67 2.02
CA VAL A 3 -2.96 -2.29 0.69
C VAL A 3 -2.15 -3.58 0.66
N ARG A 4 -2.42 -4.43 -0.33
CA ARG A 4 -1.61 -5.59 -0.71
C ARG A 4 -1.28 -5.51 -2.19
N GLU A 5 -0.18 -6.13 -2.62
CA GLU A 5 0.07 -6.27 -4.06
C GLU A 5 -0.97 -7.23 -4.68
N LYS A 6 -1.47 -6.90 -5.88
CA LYS A 6 -2.38 -7.74 -6.65
C LYS A 6 -1.68 -8.99 -7.19
N PHE A 7 -0.42 -8.85 -7.59
CA PHE A 7 0.38 -9.88 -8.25
C PHE A 7 1.79 -9.84 -7.67
N GLY A 8 2.01 -10.41 -6.49
CA GLY A 8 3.33 -10.42 -5.85
C GLY A 8 3.45 -11.40 -4.69
N PRO A 9 4.68 -11.80 -4.32
CA PRO A 9 4.95 -12.73 -3.21
C PRO A 9 4.78 -12.09 -1.82
N ARG A 10 4.44 -10.79 -1.75
CA ARG A 10 4.28 -10.07 -0.49
C ARG A 10 2.99 -10.50 0.20
N HIS A 11 3.13 -11.33 1.23
CA HIS A 11 2.01 -11.87 2.01
C HIS A 11 1.42 -10.88 3.02
N LEU A 12 2.22 -9.89 3.47
CA LEU A 12 1.78 -8.91 4.45
C LEU A 12 1.22 -7.62 3.83
N PRO A 13 0.17 -7.02 4.41
CA PRO A 13 -0.30 -5.69 4.05
C PRO A 13 0.78 -4.61 4.21
N GLY A 14 0.88 -3.72 3.24
CA GLY A 14 1.63 -2.47 3.33
C GLY A 14 0.74 -1.27 3.65
N LEU A 15 1.36 -0.19 4.14
CA LEU A 15 0.70 1.06 4.45
C LEU A 15 1.08 2.15 3.45
N ILE A 16 0.09 2.74 2.78
CA ILE A 16 0.30 3.93 1.94
C ILE A 16 0.60 5.14 2.82
N LEU A 17 1.72 5.80 2.54
CA LEU A 17 2.22 7.02 3.18
C LEU A 17 1.97 8.27 2.33
N ALA A 18 2.05 8.16 1.00
CA ALA A 18 1.88 9.29 0.09
C ALA A 18 1.42 8.84 -1.31
N TRP A 19 0.99 9.81 -2.13
CA TRP A 19 0.61 9.61 -3.53
C TRP A 19 1.37 10.61 -4.43
N ARG A 20 1.69 10.20 -5.65
CA ARG A 20 2.22 11.08 -6.70
C ARG A 20 1.79 10.62 -8.08
N GLN A 21 1.88 11.52 -9.07
CA GLN A 21 1.91 11.13 -10.47
C GLN A 21 3.37 11.01 -10.94
N ASN A 22 3.68 9.96 -11.68
CA ASN A 22 4.99 9.79 -12.32
C ASN A 22 5.10 10.66 -13.60
N GLN A 23 6.24 10.58 -14.28
CA GLN A 23 6.51 11.37 -15.50
C GLN A 23 5.59 11.03 -16.68
N HIS A 24 4.92 9.87 -16.64
CA HIS A 24 3.95 9.42 -17.64
C HIS A 24 2.50 9.76 -17.25
N GLY A 25 2.28 10.42 -16.11
CA GLY A 25 0.96 10.82 -15.60
C GLY A 25 0.22 9.72 -14.84
N GLU A 26 0.85 8.57 -14.61
CA GLU A 26 0.30 7.43 -13.88
C GLU A 26 0.44 7.63 -12.37
N TRP A 27 -0.50 7.11 -11.60
CA TRP A 27 -0.47 7.24 -10.15
C TRP A 27 0.39 6.18 -9.48
N GLU A 28 1.25 6.61 -8.56
CA GLU A 28 2.05 5.76 -7.69
C GLU A 28 1.74 6.08 -6.23
N ALA A 29 1.74 5.06 -5.39
CA ALA A 29 1.65 5.19 -3.94
C ALA A 29 3.02 4.91 -3.31
N PHE A 30 3.42 5.71 -2.35
CA PHE A 30 4.57 5.42 -1.51
C PHE A 30 4.12 4.48 -0.40
N VAL A 31 4.57 3.23 -0.43
CA VAL A 31 4.06 2.18 0.46
C VAL A 31 5.21 1.60 1.28
N THR A 32 4.97 1.46 2.58
CA THR A 32 5.88 0.77 3.50
C THR A 32 5.34 -0.62 3.85
N TRP A 33 6.22 -1.62 3.92
CA TRP A 33 5.88 -3.03 4.14
C TRP A 33 6.91 -3.68 5.05
N ASP A 34 6.50 -4.75 5.71
CA ASP A 34 7.43 -5.67 6.35
C ASP A 34 8.08 -6.58 5.28
N ASN A 35 9.40 -6.52 5.17
CA ASN A 35 10.18 -7.36 4.29
C ASN A 35 10.53 -8.68 4.98
N GLN A 36 9.64 -9.66 4.87
CA GLN A 36 9.87 -11.00 5.39
C GLN A 36 10.93 -11.82 4.63
N SER A 37 11.50 -11.30 3.53
CA SER A 37 12.56 -12.00 2.81
C SER A 37 13.93 -11.92 3.51
N THR A 38 14.11 -10.96 4.41
CA THR A 38 15.29 -10.83 5.26
C THR A 38 14.96 -11.31 6.68
N ALA A 39 15.85 -12.13 7.26
CA ALA A 39 15.66 -12.73 8.60
C ALA A 39 15.47 -11.71 9.74
N ASP A 40 15.82 -10.45 9.49
CA ASP A 40 15.79 -9.36 10.47
C ASP A 40 14.54 -8.47 10.39
N GLY A 41 13.55 -8.80 9.55
CA GLY A 41 12.26 -8.08 9.50
C GLY A 41 12.44 -6.59 9.21
N GLN A 42 13.05 -6.25 8.07
CA GLN A 42 13.27 -4.84 7.71
C GLN A 42 12.01 -4.23 7.10
N LEU A 43 11.76 -2.95 7.41
CA LEU A 43 10.75 -2.18 6.70
C LEU A 43 11.30 -1.76 5.34
N GLU A 44 10.63 -2.17 4.26
CA GLU A 44 10.90 -1.70 2.92
C GLU A 44 9.90 -0.60 2.58
N THR A 45 10.34 0.48 1.93
CA THR A 45 9.43 1.54 1.49
C THR A 45 9.76 1.94 0.06
N ASP A 46 8.77 1.90 -0.83
CA ASP A 46 8.97 2.20 -2.25
C ASP A 46 7.71 2.80 -2.90
N TRP A 47 7.90 3.43 -4.06
CA TRP A 47 6.82 3.89 -4.92
C TRP A 47 6.31 2.74 -5.78
N VAL A 48 5.04 2.39 -5.59
CA VAL A 48 4.39 1.28 -6.29
C VAL A 48 3.24 1.79 -7.15
N PRO A 49 3.14 1.36 -8.42
CA PRO A 49 2.04 1.73 -9.29
C PRO A 49 0.68 1.36 -8.68
N ALA A 50 -0.28 2.29 -8.76
CA ALA A 50 -1.59 2.14 -8.11
C ALA A 50 -2.35 0.91 -8.61
N GLU A 51 -2.20 0.56 -9.89
CA GLU A 51 -2.82 -0.60 -10.52
C GLU A 51 -2.31 -1.92 -9.96
N ARG A 52 -1.12 -1.95 -9.33
CA ARG A 52 -0.58 -3.12 -8.63
C ARG A 52 -1.10 -3.25 -7.21
N LEU A 53 -1.84 -2.28 -6.67
CA LEU A 53 -2.29 -2.27 -5.29
C LEU A 53 -3.78 -2.62 -5.17
N LYS A 54 -4.14 -3.40 -4.15
CA LYS A 54 -5.52 -3.68 -3.75
C LYS A 54 -5.71 -3.33 -2.27
N PRO A 55 -6.79 -2.64 -1.87
CA PRO A 55 -7.10 -2.40 -0.46
C PRO A 55 -7.17 -3.70 0.34
N VAL A 56 -6.69 -3.66 1.59
CA VAL A 56 -6.83 -4.77 2.54
C VAL A 56 -8.20 -4.67 3.19
N GLY A 57 -9.20 -5.27 2.54
CA GLY A 57 -10.59 -5.38 3.01
C GLY A 57 -11.60 -5.29 1.86
N ASP A 58 -12.62 -6.15 1.87
CA ASP A 58 -13.79 -6.08 0.96
C ASP A 58 -14.86 -5.10 1.46
N ARG A 59 -14.64 -4.45 2.60
CA ARG A 59 -15.60 -3.51 3.18
C ARG A 59 -15.30 -2.12 2.64
N ALA A 60 -16.25 -1.57 1.89
CA ALA A 60 -16.32 -0.13 1.60
C ALA A 60 -16.01 0.66 2.89
N PRO A 61 -15.33 1.82 2.80
CA PRO A 61 -14.97 2.60 3.97
C PRO A 61 -16.22 2.80 4.85
N SER A 62 -16.26 2.12 6.00
CA SER A 62 -17.28 2.36 7.01
C SER A 62 -17.06 3.79 7.46
N GLN A 63 -18.12 4.59 7.29
CA GLN A 63 -18.17 6.04 7.44
C GLN A 63 -17.18 6.58 8.47
N GLY A 64 -16.50 7.66 8.08
CA GLY A 64 -15.56 8.38 8.93
C GLY A 64 -16.16 8.63 10.31
N THR A 65 -15.32 8.54 11.33
CA THR A 65 -15.65 8.95 12.69
C THR A 65 -16.28 10.33 12.67
N ALA A 66 -17.56 10.39 13.04
CA ALA A 66 -18.25 11.60 13.40
C ALA A 66 -17.48 12.27 14.55
N TYR A 67 -16.70 13.29 14.23
CA TYR A 67 -16.37 14.32 15.20
C TYR A 67 -17.43 15.41 15.02
N GLY A 68 -18.49 15.30 15.82
CA GLY A 68 -19.39 16.41 16.16
C GLY A 68 -18.91 17.10 17.43
#